data_AF-A0A0Q1CU35-F1
#
_entry.id   AF-A0A0Q1CU35-F1
#
_cell.length_a   1.000
_cell.length_b   1.000
_cell.length_c   1.000
_cell.angle_alpha   90.00
_cell.angle_beta   90.00
_cell.angle_gamma   90.00
#
_symmetry.space_group_name_H-M   'P 1'
#
loop_
_entity.id
_entity.type
_entity.pdbx_description
1 polymer ?
#
loop_
_entity_poly.entity_id
_entity_poly.type
_entity_poly.pdbx_seq_one_letter_code
_entity_poly.pdbx_strand_id
1 'polypeptide(L)'
;MTRLVNLAPVDRRGQPARGWTVDGRDDDPDAPIDCGDTSQAYPSPAAVSGDIYLCSPSAAAADACWPTPQARRMLCLRDPYSATLTALTAQSLVARVSPPRNPVPFGLVLANGDRCRLRDGGAWGSPENHPGYVGYYSCGPRDIVWASQNSPTGGIDRTSRRWTVLVGDVTGPLATVPVTAADFVTTAP
;
A
#
# COMPACT_ATOMS: atom_id res chain seq x y z
N MET A 1 -10.23 4.62 -19.72
CA MET A 1 -8.84 4.32 -19.35
C MET A 1 -8.72 4.39 -17.83
N THR A 2 -7.81 3.62 -17.24
CA THR A 2 -7.48 3.73 -15.81
C THR A 2 -6.50 4.87 -15.60
N ARG A 3 -6.76 5.75 -14.63
CA ARG A 3 -5.85 6.85 -14.28
C ARG A 3 -4.78 6.33 -13.31
N LEU A 4 -3.52 6.57 -13.63
CA LEU A 4 -2.41 6.31 -12.69
C LEU A 4 -2.13 7.58 -11.90
N VAL A 5 -2.08 7.47 -10.58
CA VAL A 5 -1.87 8.60 -9.67
C VAL A 5 -0.63 8.31 -8.83
N ASN A 6 0.25 9.30 -8.68
CA ASN A 6 1.40 9.20 -7.79
C ASN A 6 1.14 10.08 -6.56
N LEU A 7 0.84 9.45 -5.44
CA LEU A 7 0.73 10.10 -4.14
C LEU A 7 2.13 10.48 -3.67
N ALA A 8 2.33 11.75 -3.36
CA ALA A 8 3.62 12.30 -2.93
C ALA A 8 3.49 12.98 -1.57
N PRO A 9 3.30 12.21 -0.48
CA PRO A 9 2.97 12.77 0.82
C PRO A 9 4.16 13.31 1.60
N VAL A 10 5.38 12.91 1.23
CA VAL A 10 6.63 13.31 1.90
C VAL A 10 7.60 13.85 0.87
N ASP A 11 8.31 14.92 1.21
CA ASP A 11 9.32 15.56 0.36
C ASP A 11 10.72 14.93 0.52
N ARG A 12 11.67 15.40 -0.29
CA ARG A 12 13.07 14.91 -0.24
C ARG A 12 13.80 15.19 1.06
N ARG A 13 13.24 16.04 1.94
CA ARG A 13 13.79 16.35 3.26
C ARG A 13 13.15 15.49 4.35
N GLY A 14 12.29 14.53 3.98
CA GLY A 14 11.57 13.70 4.94
C GLY A 14 10.53 14.48 5.73
N GLN A 15 9.97 15.55 5.15
CA GLN A 15 8.91 16.36 5.74
C GLN A 15 7.59 16.14 5.00
N PRO A 16 6.43 16.36 5.65
CA PRO A 16 5.14 16.30 4.98
C PRO A 16 5.07 17.30 3.82
N ALA A 17 4.70 16.82 2.65
CA ALA A 17 4.50 17.66 1.48
C ALA A 17 3.28 18.59 1.68
N ARG A 18 3.20 19.66 0.89
CA ARG A 18 2.09 20.61 0.97
C ARG A 18 0.74 19.90 0.80
N GLY A 19 -0.19 20.14 1.75
CA GLY A 19 -1.53 19.55 1.74
C GLY A 19 -1.63 18.23 2.50
N TRP A 20 -0.52 17.73 3.07
CA TRP A 20 -0.49 16.55 3.92
C TRP A 20 -0.28 16.95 5.38
N THR A 21 -0.95 16.25 6.29
CA THR A 21 -0.79 16.44 7.73
C THR A 21 -0.12 15.24 8.36
N VAL A 22 0.49 15.42 9.52
CA VAL A 22 1.01 14.33 10.34
C VAL A 22 0.14 14.19 11.57
N ASP A 23 -0.35 12.98 11.82
CA ASP A 23 -0.90 12.66 13.14
C ASP A 23 0.25 12.67 14.14
N GLY A 24 0.17 13.59 15.10
CA GLY A 24 1.22 13.82 16.11
C GLY A 24 1.26 12.75 17.20
N ARG A 25 0.34 11.78 17.17
CA ARG A 25 0.34 10.62 18.06
C ARG A 25 1.25 9.56 17.45
N ASP A 26 2.36 9.24 18.12
CA ASP A 26 3.00 7.94 17.89
C ASP A 26 1.98 6.86 18.27
N ASP A 27 1.63 6.01 17.32
CA ASP A 27 0.58 5.01 17.55
C ASP A 27 0.95 3.98 18.62
N ASP A 28 2.24 3.83 18.95
CA ASP A 28 2.75 3.14 20.14
C ASP A 28 4.29 3.30 20.19
N PRO A 29 4.87 4.22 20.99
CA PRO A 29 6.32 4.39 21.06
C PRO A 29 7.04 3.16 21.64
N ASP A 30 6.32 2.28 22.34
CA ASP A 30 6.85 1.05 22.93
C ASP A 30 6.78 -0.16 21.98
N ALA A 31 6.15 0.00 20.81
CA ALA A 31 6.05 -1.03 19.77
C ALA A 31 6.63 -0.56 18.41
N PRO A 32 7.97 -0.45 18.28
CA PRO A 32 8.61 0.06 17.07
C PRO A 32 8.41 -0.87 15.86
N ILE A 33 8.19 -0.26 14.69
CA ILE A 33 8.08 -0.96 13.41
C ILE A 33 9.45 -1.44 12.90
N ASP A 34 9.48 -2.57 12.22
CA ASP A 34 10.66 -3.10 11.56
C ASP A 34 10.58 -2.81 10.05
N CYS A 35 11.36 -1.85 9.60
CA CYS A 35 11.53 -1.49 8.18
C CYS A 35 12.76 -2.15 7.55
N GLY A 36 13.40 -3.08 8.26
CA GLY A 36 14.76 -3.55 8.03
C GLY A 36 15.81 -2.71 8.76
N ASP A 37 17.05 -2.85 8.33
CA ASP A 37 18.21 -2.17 8.90
C ASP A 37 19.20 -1.70 7.81
N THR A 38 20.41 -1.32 8.21
CA THR A 38 21.48 -0.85 7.30
C THR A 38 22.08 -1.95 6.43
N SER A 39 21.75 -3.22 6.68
CA SER A 39 22.18 -4.37 5.88
C SER A 39 21.09 -4.84 4.91
N GLN A 40 19.82 -4.80 5.33
CA GLN A 40 18.69 -5.24 4.53
C GLN A 40 17.43 -4.43 4.85
N ALA A 41 16.84 -3.80 3.84
CA ALA A 41 15.58 -3.09 3.94
C ALA A 41 14.70 -3.40 2.72
N TYR A 42 13.38 -3.28 2.88
CA TYR A 42 12.41 -3.71 1.87
C TYR A 42 11.66 -2.52 1.29
N PRO A 43 11.67 -2.34 -0.06
CA PRO A 43 10.91 -1.27 -0.66
C PRO A 43 9.41 -1.55 -0.53
N SER A 44 8.63 -0.48 -0.39
CA SER A 44 7.17 -0.57 -0.51
C SER A 44 6.79 -1.19 -1.86
N PRO A 45 5.87 -2.17 -1.90
CA PRO A 45 5.38 -2.75 -3.15
C PRO A 45 4.76 -1.71 -4.10
N ALA A 46 4.33 -0.57 -3.56
CA ALA A 46 3.70 0.51 -4.30
C ALA A 46 4.61 1.67 -4.66
N ALA A 47 5.89 1.60 -4.29
CA ALA A 47 6.85 2.65 -4.56
C ALA A 47 7.19 2.75 -6.05
N VAL A 48 7.13 3.97 -6.59
CA VAL A 48 7.66 4.32 -7.92
C VAL A 48 8.93 5.19 -7.83
N SER A 49 9.35 5.55 -6.60
CA SER A 49 10.65 6.17 -6.30
C SER A 49 11.38 5.41 -5.20
N GLY A 50 12.68 5.63 -5.06
CA GLY A 50 13.47 5.01 -3.99
C GLY A 50 13.15 5.55 -2.60
N ASP A 51 13.69 4.88 -1.59
CA ASP A 51 13.63 5.25 -0.17
C ASP A 51 12.20 5.37 0.39
N ILE A 52 11.32 4.46 -0.06
CA ILE A 52 9.97 4.23 0.48
C ILE A 52 9.87 2.77 0.90
N TYR A 53 9.49 2.53 2.14
CA TYR A 53 9.68 1.25 2.82
C TYR A 53 8.36 0.55 3.12
N LEU A 54 8.39 -0.77 3.05
CA LEU A 54 7.43 -1.66 3.70
C LEU A 54 7.97 -2.00 5.08
N CYS A 55 7.16 -1.78 6.12
CA CYS A 55 7.54 -2.08 7.49
C CYS A 55 6.55 -3.05 8.15
N SER A 56 7.07 -3.88 9.04
CA SER A 56 6.31 -4.82 9.85
C SER A 56 6.13 -4.28 11.29
N PRO A 57 5.18 -4.81 12.08
CA PRO A 57 4.18 -5.81 11.71
C PRO A 57 3.11 -5.24 10.77
N SER A 58 2.42 -6.11 10.04
CA SER A 58 1.30 -5.73 9.17
C SER A 58 0.18 -4.97 9.89
N ALA A 59 -0.02 -5.24 11.19
CA ALA A 59 -0.98 -4.51 12.03
C ALA A 59 -0.68 -3.00 12.12
N ALA A 60 0.57 -2.57 11.88
CA ALA A 60 0.93 -1.16 11.78
C ALA A 60 0.47 -0.53 10.46
N ALA A 61 -0.03 -1.30 9.49
CA ALA A 61 -0.44 -0.84 8.16
C ALA A 61 0.62 0.07 7.49
N ALA A 62 1.90 -0.27 7.72
CA ALA A 62 3.07 0.55 7.41
C ALA A 62 3.68 0.15 6.05
N ASP A 63 2.84 0.00 5.02
CA ASP A 63 3.25 -0.49 3.70
C ASP A 63 3.89 0.58 2.81
N ALA A 64 3.84 1.85 3.23
CA ALA A 64 4.46 2.97 2.55
C ALA A 64 4.99 3.98 3.58
N CYS A 65 6.28 3.89 3.92
CA CYS A 65 6.93 4.75 4.92
C CYS A 65 8.15 5.46 4.36
N TRP A 66 8.36 6.71 4.78
CA TRP A 66 9.51 7.54 4.41
C TRP A 66 10.37 7.85 5.64
N PRO A 67 11.70 7.76 5.53
CA PRO A 67 12.60 8.18 6.59
C PRO A 67 12.56 9.71 6.75
N THR A 68 12.71 10.16 7.99
CA THR A 68 12.83 11.60 8.31
C THR A 68 14.26 11.94 8.73
N PRO A 69 14.61 13.24 8.88
CA PRO A 69 15.90 13.64 9.44
C PRO A 69 16.12 13.21 10.90
N GLN A 70 15.04 12.91 11.63
CA GLN A 70 15.13 12.39 12.98
C GLN A 70 15.46 10.90 12.93
N ALA A 71 16.49 10.48 13.66
CA ALA A 71 16.93 9.09 13.67
C ALA A 71 15.78 8.15 14.07
N ARG A 72 15.60 7.08 13.29
CA ARG A 72 14.54 6.06 13.50
C ARG A 72 13.11 6.59 13.40
N ARG A 73 12.89 7.83 12.95
CA ARG A 73 11.55 8.38 12.76
C ARG A 73 11.13 8.22 11.31
N MET A 74 9.96 7.60 11.10
CA MET A 74 9.34 7.39 9.80
C MET A 74 8.02 8.16 9.72
N LEU A 75 7.66 8.62 8.52
CA LEU A 75 6.30 9.06 8.19
C LEU A 75 5.66 8.00 7.30
N CYS A 76 4.54 7.43 7.72
CA CYS A 76 3.89 6.32 7.04
C CYS A 76 2.52 6.72 6.54
N LEU A 77 2.24 6.46 5.27
CA LEU A 77 0.91 6.58 4.69
C LEU A 77 0.19 5.23 4.87
N ARG A 78 -0.75 5.16 5.82
CA ARG A 78 -1.47 3.92 6.15
C ARG A 78 -2.71 3.70 5.26
N ASP A 79 -3.33 4.80 4.83
CA ASP A 79 -4.53 4.82 3.98
C ASP A 79 -4.27 5.71 2.73
N PRO A 80 -4.31 5.17 1.49
CA PRO A 80 -4.12 5.96 0.27
C PRO A 80 -5.20 7.03 0.04
N TYR A 81 -6.32 6.97 0.74
CA TYR A 81 -7.45 7.88 0.59
C TYR A 81 -7.51 8.98 1.65
N SER A 82 -6.58 8.96 2.60
CA SER A 82 -6.41 9.95 3.65
C SER A 82 -5.25 10.88 3.30
N ALA A 83 -5.37 12.17 3.64
CA ALA A 83 -4.29 13.16 3.51
C ALA A 83 -3.41 13.25 4.78
N THR A 84 -3.42 12.19 5.60
CA THR A 84 -2.72 12.13 6.88
C THR A 84 -1.66 11.04 6.88
N LEU A 85 -0.45 11.41 7.27
CA LEU A 85 0.65 10.52 7.59
C LEU A 85 0.65 10.20 9.08
N THR A 86 1.00 8.98 9.43
CA THR A 86 1.29 8.60 10.81
C THR A 86 2.79 8.64 11.03
N ALA A 87 3.22 9.29 12.10
CA ALA A 87 4.63 9.28 12.47
C ALA A 87 4.90 8.07 13.39
N LEU A 88 5.83 7.21 12.98
CA LEU A 88 6.15 5.96 13.67
C LEU A 88 7.64 5.87 14.00
N THR A 89 7.96 5.09 15.03
CA THR A 89 9.35 4.80 15.42
C THR A 89 9.78 3.46 14.82
N ALA A 90 10.86 3.48 14.05
CA ALA A 90 11.52 2.29 13.52
C ALA A 90 12.50 1.68 14.54
N GLN A 91 12.69 0.37 14.48
CA GLN A 91 13.66 -0.33 15.35
C GLN A 91 15.10 0.14 15.10
N SER A 92 15.43 0.37 13.82
CA SER A 92 16.79 0.65 13.33
C SER A 92 16.80 1.75 12.28
N LEU A 93 18.00 2.26 11.97
CA LEU A 93 18.22 3.01 10.75
C LEU A 93 18.18 2.04 9.56
N VAL A 94 17.65 2.49 8.42
CA VAL A 94 17.46 1.66 7.23
C VAL A 94 18.46 2.00 6.12
N ALA A 95 18.91 0.99 5.38
CA ALA A 95 19.63 1.17 4.13
C ALA A 95 18.73 1.82 3.07
N ARG A 96 19.34 2.44 2.05
CA ARG A 96 18.60 2.94 0.88
C ARG A 96 18.01 1.78 0.06
N VAL A 97 16.84 2.00 -0.51
CA VAL A 97 16.14 1.01 -1.35
C VAL A 97 15.75 1.60 -2.69
N SER A 98 15.86 0.80 -3.75
CA SER A 98 15.29 1.12 -5.06
C SER A 98 13.83 0.68 -5.12
N PRO A 99 12.97 1.37 -5.90
CA PRO A 99 11.59 0.92 -6.08
C PRO A 99 11.54 -0.47 -6.75
N PRO A 100 10.50 -1.28 -6.51
CA PRO A 100 10.34 -2.56 -7.16
C PRO A 100 10.23 -2.40 -8.68
N ARG A 101 10.72 -3.40 -9.43
CA ARG A 101 10.65 -3.41 -10.91
C ARG A 101 9.21 -3.37 -11.43
N ASN A 102 8.29 -4.02 -10.72
CA ASN A 102 6.89 -4.12 -11.07
C ASN A 102 6.03 -3.65 -9.88
N PRO A 103 5.83 -2.34 -9.71
CA PRO A 103 5.04 -1.85 -8.60
C PRO A 103 3.56 -2.24 -8.76
N VAL A 104 2.91 -2.44 -7.61
CA VAL A 104 1.46 -2.62 -7.50
C VAL A 104 0.83 -1.40 -6.84
N PRO A 105 -0.38 -0.98 -7.22
CA PRO A 105 -1.03 0.16 -6.58
C PRO A 105 -1.15 -0.03 -5.06
N PHE A 106 -0.98 1.06 -4.32
CA PHE A 106 -1.34 1.14 -2.91
C PHE A 106 -2.86 1.25 -2.72
N GLY A 107 -3.53 1.95 -3.65
CA GLY A 107 -4.98 2.13 -3.69
C GLY A 107 -5.57 1.89 -5.07
N LEU A 108 -6.83 1.43 -5.13
CA LEU A 108 -7.66 1.32 -6.33
C LEU A 108 -9.01 1.99 -6.11
N VAL A 109 -9.43 2.85 -7.04
CA VAL A 109 -10.80 3.34 -7.12
C VAL A 109 -11.54 2.58 -8.20
N LEU A 110 -12.60 1.87 -7.84
CA LEU A 110 -13.39 1.05 -8.75
C LEU A 110 -14.56 1.83 -9.36
N ALA A 111 -15.07 1.36 -10.50
CA ALA A 111 -16.15 2.03 -11.23
C ALA A 111 -17.51 2.00 -10.50
N ASN A 112 -17.68 1.10 -9.53
CA ASN A 112 -18.84 1.06 -8.64
C ASN A 112 -18.70 2.02 -7.43
N GLY A 113 -17.58 2.74 -7.32
CA GLY A 113 -17.33 3.71 -6.25
C GLY A 113 -16.44 3.18 -5.11
N ASP A 114 -16.14 1.88 -5.10
CA ASP A 114 -15.34 1.28 -4.03
C ASP A 114 -13.90 1.79 -4.04
N ARG A 115 -13.34 1.87 -2.84
CA ARG A 115 -11.97 2.28 -2.58
C ARG A 115 -11.24 1.11 -1.94
N CYS A 116 -10.34 0.50 -2.70
CA CYS A 116 -9.63 -0.70 -2.26
C CYS A 116 -8.20 -0.38 -1.87
N ARG A 117 -7.77 -0.83 -0.70
CA ARG A 117 -6.43 -0.62 -0.19
C ARG A 117 -5.64 -1.92 -0.25
N LEU A 118 -4.38 -1.84 -0.66
CA LEU A 118 -3.48 -3.00 -0.76
C LEU A 118 -3.49 -3.79 0.55
N ARG A 119 -3.51 -5.12 0.47
CA ARG A 119 -3.47 -5.97 1.66
C ARG A 119 -2.16 -5.74 2.44
N ASP A 120 -2.28 -5.40 3.72
CA ASP A 120 -1.17 -5.29 4.70
C ASP A 120 -0.82 -6.63 5.33
N GLY A 121 -1.80 -7.51 5.53
CA GLY A 121 -1.59 -8.80 6.19
C GLY A 121 -2.87 -9.45 6.69
N GLY A 122 -2.78 -10.18 7.80
CA GLY A 122 -3.90 -10.92 8.39
C GLY A 122 -4.25 -12.23 7.67
N ALA A 123 -5.03 -13.07 8.36
CA ALA A 123 -5.61 -14.27 7.78
C ALA A 123 -6.81 -13.89 6.92
N TRP A 124 -6.72 -14.17 5.63
CA TRP A 124 -7.82 -13.97 4.68
C TRP A 124 -8.24 -15.34 4.18
N GLY A 125 -9.54 -15.56 4.05
CA GLY A 125 -10.07 -16.77 3.43
C GLY A 125 -9.75 -16.82 1.93
N SER A 126 -10.31 -17.82 1.28
CA SER A 126 -10.36 -17.92 -0.18
C SER A 126 -11.83 -17.99 -0.62
N PRO A 127 -12.18 -17.48 -1.80
CA PRO A 127 -13.54 -17.60 -2.31
C PRO A 127 -13.91 -19.08 -2.44
N GLU A 128 -15.10 -19.47 -2.01
CA GLU A 128 -15.53 -20.89 -2.04
C GLU A 128 -15.42 -21.51 -3.45
N ASN A 129 -15.78 -20.73 -4.47
CA ASN A 129 -15.75 -21.16 -5.87
C ASN A 129 -14.35 -21.04 -6.51
N HIS A 130 -13.38 -20.44 -5.83
CA HIS A 130 -12.00 -20.24 -6.31
C HIS A 130 -10.97 -20.48 -5.18
N PRO A 131 -10.81 -21.73 -4.69
CA PRO A 131 -9.98 -22.02 -3.52
C PRO A 131 -8.47 -21.73 -3.71
N GLY A 132 -8.01 -21.58 -4.96
CA GLY A 132 -6.64 -21.17 -5.28
C GLY A 132 -6.41 -19.65 -5.31
N TYR A 133 -7.44 -18.85 -5.04
CA TYR A 133 -7.35 -17.39 -5.02
C TYR A 133 -7.02 -16.86 -3.62
N VAL A 134 -6.31 -15.75 -3.61
CA VAL A 134 -5.95 -14.99 -2.41
C VAL A 134 -6.40 -13.54 -2.57
N GLY A 135 -6.67 -12.89 -1.43
CA GLY A 135 -7.02 -11.48 -1.41
C GLY A 135 -5.78 -10.59 -1.59
N TYR A 136 -5.90 -9.61 -2.48
CA TYR A 136 -4.87 -8.62 -2.79
C TYR A 136 -5.21 -7.20 -2.30
N TYR A 137 -6.50 -6.83 -2.27
CA TYR A 137 -6.96 -5.54 -1.77
C TYR A 137 -8.24 -5.70 -0.96
N SER A 138 -8.40 -4.90 0.09
CA SER A 138 -9.66 -4.75 0.83
C SER A 138 -10.39 -3.53 0.31
N CYS A 139 -11.62 -3.70 -0.17
CA CYS A 139 -12.49 -2.64 -0.69
C CYS A 139 -13.53 -2.15 0.34
N GLY A 140 -13.48 -2.68 1.56
CA GLY A 140 -14.47 -2.44 2.60
C GLY A 140 -14.66 -3.68 3.48
N PRO A 141 -15.74 -3.73 4.30
CA PRO A 141 -15.94 -4.80 5.27
C PRO A 141 -16.12 -6.21 4.69
N ARG A 142 -16.51 -6.31 3.41
CA ARG A 142 -16.82 -7.60 2.75
C ARG A 142 -16.17 -7.77 1.39
N ASP A 143 -15.90 -6.69 0.68
CA ASP A 143 -15.40 -6.79 -0.69
C ASP A 143 -13.88 -6.87 -0.74
N ILE A 144 -13.40 -7.88 -1.46
CA ILE A 144 -11.98 -8.19 -1.63
C ILE A 144 -11.68 -8.31 -3.12
N VAL A 145 -10.53 -7.79 -3.55
CA VAL A 145 -9.97 -8.11 -4.86
C VAL A 145 -9.28 -9.46 -4.79
N TRP A 146 -9.78 -10.43 -5.57
CA TRP A 146 -9.30 -11.80 -5.61
C TRP A 146 -8.51 -12.08 -6.89
N ALA A 147 -7.43 -12.86 -6.76
CA ALA A 147 -6.74 -13.44 -7.90
C ALA A 147 -5.91 -14.66 -7.49
N SER A 148 -5.34 -15.37 -8.46
CA SER A 148 -4.39 -16.45 -8.18
C SER A 148 -3.20 -15.96 -7.35
N GLN A 149 -2.71 -16.82 -6.45
CA GLN A 149 -1.65 -16.49 -5.47
C GLN A 149 -0.37 -15.87 -6.06
N ASN A 150 -0.08 -16.13 -7.33
CA ASN A 150 1.13 -15.67 -8.00
C ASN A 150 0.85 -14.56 -9.02
N SER A 151 -0.23 -13.78 -8.84
CA SER A 151 -0.54 -12.69 -9.75
C SER A 151 0.57 -11.63 -9.75
N PRO A 152 1.26 -11.40 -10.88
CA PRO A 152 2.39 -10.46 -10.94
C PRO A 152 1.96 -8.98 -10.86
N THR A 153 0.66 -8.72 -10.96
CA THR A 153 0.06 -7.38 -11.01
C THR A 153 -0.77 -7.04 -9.78
N GLY A 154 -0.77 -7.93 -8.78
CA GLY A 154 -1.61 -7.80 -7.59
C GLY A 154 -3.08 -8.13 -7.85
N GLY A 155 -3.39 -9.03 -8.77
CA GLY A 155 -4.77 -9.37 -9.13
C GLY A 155 -5.48 -8.38 -10.04
N ILE A 156 -4.72 -7.49 -10.67
CA ILE A 156 -5.22 -6.51 -11.63
C ILE A 156 -4.96 -7.01 -13.05
N ASP A 157 -6.01 -7.17 -13.86
CA ASP A 157 -5.85 -7.35 -15.29
C ASP A 157 -5.45 -6.01 -15.93
N ARG A 158 -4.22 -5.97 -16.46
CA ARG A 158 -3.62 -4.79 -17.12
C ARG A 158 -3.45 -4.98 -18.63
N THR A 159 -4.07 -6.00 -19.23
CA THR A 159 -3.93 -6.32 -20.66
C THR A 159 -4.49 -5.24 -21.59
N SER A 160 -5.39 -4.39 -21.09
CA SER A 160 -5.96 -3.26 -21.81
C SER A 160 -5.70 -1.93 -21.07
N ARG A 161 -5.99 -0.80 -21.73
CA ARG A 161 -5.93 0.54 -21.10
C ARG A 161 -6.98 0.76 -20.00
N ARG A 162 -7.99 -0.10 -19.91
CA ARG A 162 -9.00 -0.10 -18.85
C ARG A 162 -8.76 -1.33 -18.01
N TRP A 163 -8.05 -1.15 -16.90
CA TRP A 163 -7.76 -2.23 -15.98
C TRP A 163 -9.04 -2.72 -15.33
N THR A 164 -9.05 -4.00 -14.97
CA THR A 164 -10.16 -4.64 -14.26
C THR A 164 -9.62 -5.49 -13.12
N VAL A 165 -10.46 -5.70 -12.12
CA VAL A 165 -10.20 -6.59 -10.99
C VAL A 165 -11.40 -7.51 -10.79
N LEU A 166 -11.18 -8.66 -10.17
CA LEU A 166 -12.24 -9.57 -9.78
C LEU A 166 -12.57 -9.35 -8.30
N VAL A 167 -13.80 -8.94 -7.99
CA VAL A 167 -14.21 -8.45 -6.67
C VAL A 167 -15.40 -9.24 -6.14
N GLY A 168 -15.43 -9.50 -4.84
CA GLY A 168 -16.61 -10.00 -4.14
C GLY A 168 -16.30 -10.42 -2.71
N ASP A 169 -17.33 -10.87 -2.00
CA ASP A 169 -17.21 -11.50 -0.69
C ASP A 169 -16.63 -12.93 -0.79
N VAL A 170 -16.10 -13.46 0.31
CA VAL A 170 -15.56 -14.82 0.43
C VAL A 170 -16.60 -15.89 0.04
N THR A 171 -17.89 -15.65 0.36
CA THR A 171 -18.99 -16.60 0.08
C THR A 171 -19.79 -16.23 -1.17
N GLY A 172 -19.56 -15.04 -1.72
CA GLY A 172 -20.37 -14.46 -2.78
C GLY A 172 -19.88 -14.78 -4.20
N PRO A 173 -20.69 -14.46 -5.23
CA PRO A 173 -20.21 -14.44 -6.60
C PRO A 173 -19.14 -13.36 -6.79
N LEU A 174 -18.19 -13.61 -7.68
CA LEU A 174 -17.19 -12.64 -8.05
C LEU A 174 -17.61 -11.86 -9.31
N ALA A 175 -17.38 -10.56 -9.32
CA ALA A 175 -17.68 -9.68 -10.44
C ALA A 175 -16.40 -9.03 -10.99
N THR A 176 -16.31 -8.93 -12.32
CA THR A 176 -15.25 -8.14 -12.95
C THR A 176 -15.62 -6.66 -12.88
N VAL A 177 -14.85 -5.89 -12.12
CA VAL A 177 -15.11 -4.45 -11.90
C VAL A 177 -13.98 -3.63 -12.54
N PRO A 178 -14.31 -2.62 -13.37
CA PRO A 178 -13.29 -1.72 -13.91
C PRO A 178 -12.63 -0.86 -12.84
N VAL A 179 -11.32 -0.68 -12.97
CA VAL A 179 -10.52 0.25 -12.15
C VAL A 179 -10.52 1.62 -12.84
N THR A 180 -10.97 2.64 -12.12
CA THR A 180 -10.98 4.03 -12.60
C THR A 180 -9.70 4.77 -12.23
N ALA A 181 -9.14 4.53 -11.05
CA ALA A 181 -7.84 5.06 -10.62
C ALA A 181 -7.01 4.01 -9.89
N ALA A 182 -5.69 4.11 -10.03
CA ALA A 182 -4.70 3.29 -9.35
C ALA A 182 -3.62 4.21 -8.76
N ASP A 183 -3.52 4.19 -7.44
CA ASP A 183 -2.67 5.10 -6.67
C ASP A 183 -1.37 4.41 -6.28
N PHE A 184 -0.23 4.97 -6.69
CA PHE A 184 1.12 4.57 -6.32
C PHE A 184 1.74 5.61 -5.38
N VAL A 185 2.87 5.30 -4.75
CA VAL A 185 3.54 6.23 -3.84
C VAL A 185 4.90 6.67 -4.38
N THR A 186 5.20 7.96 -4.24
CA THR A 186 6.45 8.59 -4.65
C THR A 186 6.88 9.64 -3.63
N THR A 187 8.11 10.14 -3.75
CA THR A 187 8.59 11.28 -2.97
C THR A 187 8.34 12.58 -3.73
N ALA A 188 7.83 13.60 -3.04
CA ALA A 188 7.63 14.93 -3.61
C ALA A 188 8.98 15.61 -3.92
N PRO A 189 9.05 16.45 -4.97
CA PRO A 189 10.29 17.11 -5.39
C PRO A 189 10.87 18.06 -4.34
#